data_AF-X1TI94-F1
#
_entry.id   AF-X1TI94-F1
#
_cell.length_a   1.000
_cell.length_b   1.000
_cell.length_c   1.000
_cell.angle_alpha   90.00
_cell.angle_beta   90.00
_cell.angle_gamma   90.00
#
_symmetry.space_group_name_H-M   'P 1'
#
loop_
_entity.id
_entity.type
_entity.pdbx_description
1 polymer ?
#
loop_
_entity_poly.entity_id
_entity_poly.type
_entity_poly.pdbx_seq_one_letter_code
_entity_poly.pdbx_strand_id
1 'polypeptide(L)'
;KFFTDSGLAPMGWGLPAAVGACVANNKKRTICIAGDGGLQMNIQELATIMHNKLPIKLFVLNNGGYLTIKQTQEHSFKGRLMGCNKETGLSFPDILKVAEAYKIKAIRIDNQENLKQKLKEVVGHEGPIVCEIIMDPNQPQIPKVISRKRPDGKFRSTPIEDMYPYLNRKEFKENMITNRYKKRRKKND
;
A
#
# COMPACT_ATOMS: atom_id res chain seq x y z
N LYS A 1 17.71 -3.48 -6.78
CA LYS A 1 17.71 -2.54 -5.63
C LYS A 1 16.26 -2.30 -5.23
N PHE A 2 15.97 -2.20 -3.94
CA PHE A 2 14.63 -1.95 -3.39
C PHE A 2 14.68 -0.64 -2.62
N PHE A 3 13.66 0.20 -2.79
CA PHE A 3 13.58 1.50 -2.15
C PHE A 3 12.19 1.63 -1.51
N THR A 4 12.15 2.07 -0.27
CA THR A 4 10.92 2.34 0.48
C THR A 4 11.21 3.37 1.56
N ASP A 5 10.25 4.25 1.84
CA ASP A 5 10.28 5.10 3.02
C ASP A 5 9.42 4.48 4.11
N SER A 6 10.07 4.05 5.19
CA SER A 6 9.41 3.49 6.38
C SER A 6 9.54 4.38 7.62
N GLY A 7 10.34 5.45 7.53
CA GLY A 7 10.62 6.31 8.66
C GLY A 7 9.54 7.36 8.85
N LEU A 8 9.40 8.26 7.88
CA LEU A 8 8.33 9.26 7.86
C LEU A 8 7.09 8.69 7.14
N ALA A 9 7.29 7.78 6.20
CA ALA A 9 6.25 7.16 5.37
C ALA A 9 5.29 8.17 4.69
N PRO A 10 5.82 9.22 4.01
CA PRO A 10 4.96 10.21 3.36
C PRO A 10 4.19 9.60 2.18
N MET A 11 2.90 9.91 2.08
CA MET A 11 2.11 9.59 0.89
C MET A 11 2.66 10.34 -0.33
N GLY A 12 2.59 9.72 -1.51
CA GLY A 12 3.11 10.33 -2.74
C GLY A 12 4.59 10.15 -3.00
N TRP A 13 5.33 9.49 -2.12
CA TRP A 13 6.78 9.30 -2.30
C TRP A 13 7.15 8.42 -3.50
N GLY A 14 6.36 7.38 -3.78
CA GLY A 14 6.74 6.32 -4.73
C GLY A 14 7.03 6.79 -6.15
N LEU A 15 6.21 7.68 -6.70
CA LEU A 15 6.36 8.14 -8.09
C LEU A 15 7.62 9.00 -8.32
N PRO A 16 7.86 10.10 -7.58
CA PRO A 16 9.11 10.87 -7.71
C PRO A 16 10.35 10.05 -7.35
N ALA A 17 10.26 9.15 -6.36
CA ALA A 17 11.38 8.25 -6.04
C ALA A 17 11.70 7.31 -7.20
N ALA A 18 10.69 6.79 -7.91
CA ALA A 18 10.89 5.96 -9.09
C ALA A 18 11.51 6.74 -10.25
N VAL A 19 11.15 8.01 -10.44
CA VAL A 19 11.82 8.91 -11.41
C VAL A 19 13.30 9.02 -11.08
N GLY A 20 13.65 9.39 -9.85
CA GLY A 20 15.05 9.53 -9.42
C GLY A 20 15.83 8.22 -9.55
N ALA A 21 15.25 7.11 -9.11
CA ALA A 21 15.87 5.78 -9.21
C ALA A 21 16.08 5.34 -10.67
N CYS A 22 15.13 5.63 -11.56
CA CYS A 22 15.24 5.29 -12.97
C CYS A 22 16.35 6.09 -13.66
N VAL A 23 16.41 7.40 -13.40
CA VAL A 23 17.47 8.28 -13.93
C VAL A 23 18.84 7.84 -13.41
N ALA A 24 18.99 7.63 -12.10
CA ALA A 24 20.23 7.16 -11.50
C ALA A 24 20.67 5.76 -11.97
N ASN A 25 19.74 4.96 -12.51
CA ASN A 25 19.99 3.64 -13.05
C ASN A 25 20.07 3.64 -14.59
N ASN A 26 20.57 4.74 -15.19
CA ASN A 26 20.77 4.89 -16.63
C ASN A 26 19.50 4.57 -17.46
N LYS A 27 18.34 5.02 -16.98
CA LYS A 27 17.03 4.78 -17.59
C LYS A 27 16.74 3.29 -17.85
N LYS A 28 17.24 2.38 -17.02
CA LYS A 28 16.82 0.97 -17.07
C LYS A 28 15.42 0.81 -16.49
N ARG A 29 14.76 -0.31 -16.85
CA ARG A 29 13.43 -0.67 -16.35
C ARG A 29 13.36 -0.50 -14.84
N THR A 30 12.40 0.31 -14.39
CA THR A 30 12.16 0.61 -12.98
C THR A 30 10.71 0.32 -12.66
N ILE A 31 10.45 -0.39 -11.57
CA ILE A 31 9.09 -0.76 -11.16
C ILE A 31 8.71 0.09 -9.95
N CYS A 32 7.58 0.77 -10.04
CA CYS A 32 6.97 1.52 -8.95
C CYS A 32 5.67 0.83 -8.57
N ILE A 33 5.49 0.55 -7.27
CA ILE A 33 4.22 0.05 -6.74
C ILE A 33 3.69 1.14 -5.80
N ALA A 34 2.49 1.64 -6.08
CA ALA A 34 1.84 2.69 -5.31
C ALA A 34 0.37 2.34 -5.06
N GLY A 35 -0.22 2.91 -4.00
CA GLY A 35 -1.67 2.94 -3.85
C GLY A 35 -2.28 4.09 -4.66
N ASP A 36 -3.53 3.95 -5.06
CA ASP A 36 -4.35 4.99 -5.71
C ASP A 36 -4.31 6.33 -4.96
N GLY A 37 -4.56 6.31 -3.64
CA GLY A 37 -4.52 7.52 -2.82
C GLY A 37 -3.14 8.15 -2.70
N GLY A 38 -2.09 7.33 -2.66
CA GLY A 38 -0.70 7.80 -2.65
C GLY A 38 -0.30 8.43 -3.98
N LEU A 39 -0.73 7.84 -5.09
CA LEU A 39 -0.44 8.35 -6.43
C LEU A 39 -0.97 9.78 -6.63
N GLN A 40 -2.18 10.07 -6.14
CA GLN A 40 -2.82 11.38 -6.30
C GLN A 40 -2.00 12.54 -5.70
N MET A 41 -1.19 12.28 -4.67
CA MET A 41 -0.39 13.31 -4.03
C MET A 41 0.68 13.91 -4.96
N ASN A 42 1.22 13.12 -5.89
CA ASN A 42 2.29 13.53 -6.80
C ASN A 42 2.05 13.07 -8.24
N ILE A 43 0.79 13.00 -8.68
CA ILE A 43 0.40 12.48 -9.99
C ILE A 43 0.98 13.29 -11.16
N GLN A 44 1.32 14.57 -10.93
CA GLN A 44 1.97 15.44 -11.90
C GLN A 44 3.32 14.91 -12.40
N GLU A 45 4.00 14.01 -11.65
CA GLU A 45 5.26 13.40 -12.08
C GLU A 45 5.10 12.47 -13.30
N LEU A 46 3.87 12.11 -13.67
CA LEU A 46 3.60 11.49 -14.97
C LEU A 46 4.06 12.38 -16.13
N ALA A 47 4.04 13.71 -15.98
CA ALA A 47 4.61 14.64 -16.95
C ALA A 47 6.13 14.45 -17.10
N THR A 48 6.85 14.30 -15.98
CA THR A 48 8.30 14.05 -15.97
C THR A 48 8.63 12.74 -16.66
N ILE A 49 7.84 11.69 -16.39
CA ILE A 49 7.98 10.36 -17.00
C ILE A 49 7.75 10.43 -18.51
N MET A 50 6.65 11.07 -18.94
CA MET A 50 6.32 11.28 -20.36
C MET A 50 7.44 12.02 -21.07
N HIS A 51 7.82 13.20 -20.55
CA HIS A 51 8.81 14.07 -21.19
C HIS A 51 10.16 13.37 -21.40
N ASN A 52 10.63 12.66 -20.37
CA ASN A 52 11.94 12.00 -20.38
C ASN A 52 11.92 10.58 -20.96
N LYS A 53 10.74 10.08 -21.36
CA LYS A 53 10.49 8.72 -21.85
C LYS A 53 11.04 7.66 -20.88
N LEU A 54 10.86 7.86 -19.58
CA LEU A 54 11.43 6.96 -18.57
C LEU A 54 10.70 5.61 -18.60
N PRO A 55 11.39 4.45 -18.71
CA PRO A 55 10.76 3.14 -18.78
C PRO A 55 10.29 2.64 -17.40
N ILE A 56 9.47 3.45 -16.74
CA ILE A 56 8.87 3.14 -15.44
C ILE A 56 7.59 2.33 -15.67
N LYS A 57 7.49 1.23 -14.91
CA LYS A 57 6.31 0.38 -14.83
C LYS A 57 5.59 0.75 -13.54
N LEU A 58 4.56 1.58 -13.65
CA LEU A 58 3.79 2.05 -12.50
C LEU A 58 2.62 1.10 -12.26
N PHE A 59 2.71 0.28 -11.22
CA PHE A 59 1.60 -0.52 -10.71
C PHE A 59 0.85 0.28 -9.64
N VAL A 60 -0.44 0.48 -9.86
CA VAL A 60 -1.32 1.19 -8.93
C VAL A 60 -2.30 0.19 -8.33
N LEU A 61 -2.16 -0.06 -7.03
CA LEU A 61 -3.09 -0.89 -6.27
C LEU A 61 -4.29 -0.02 -5.90
N ASN A 62 -5.37 -0.14 -6.66
CA ASN A 62 -6.58 0.65 -6.47
C ASN A 62 -7.57 -0.13 -5.60
N ASN A 63 -7.72 0.29 -4.35
CA ASN A 63 -8.75 -0.22 -3.42
C ASN A 63 -9.85 0.83 -3.15
N GLY A 64 -9.91 1.90 -3.95
CA GLY A 64 -10.96 2.92 -3.90
C GLY A 64 -10.87 3.87 -2.71
N GLY A 65 -9.68 4.11 -2.15
CA GLY A 65 -9.52 5.01 -1.02
C GLY A 65 -8.29 4.78 -0.14
N TYR A 66 -8.39 5.22 1.11
CA TYR A 66 -7.33 5.10 2.11
C TYR A 66 -7.59 3.88 3.01
N LEU A 67 -7.37 2.67 2.48
CA LEU A 67 -7.67 1.41 3.18
C LEU A 67 -7.10 1.34 4.61
N THR A 68 -5.85 1.78 4.84
CA THR A 68 -5.25 1.78 6.19
C THR A 68 -5.96 2.74 7.15
N ILE A 69 -6.44 3.88 6.66
CA ILE A 69 -7.23 4.84 7.45
C ILE A 69 -8.59 4.23 7.76
N LYS A 70 -9.27 3.65 6.75
CA LYS A 70 -10.55 2.94 6.91
C LYS A 70 -10.46 1.85 7.98
N GLN A 71 -9.46 0.95 7.89
CA GLN A 71 -9.25 -0.12 8.87
C GLN A 71 -9.00 0.42 10.29
N THR A 72 -8.27 1.52 10.41
CA THR A 72 -8.04 2.18 11.71
C THR A 72 -9.35 2.73 12.27
N GLN A 73 -10.22 3.27 11.41
CA GLN A 73 -11.54 3.77 11.76
C GLN A 73 -12.51 2.67 12.18
N GLU A 74 -12.52 1.55 11.48
CA GLU A 74 -13.29 0.36 11.84
C GLU A 74 -12.89 -0.14 13.23
N HIS A 75 -11.58 -0.32 13.46
CA HIS A 75 -11.06 -0.91 14.69
C HIS A 75 -11.13 0.02 15.91
N SER A 76 -10.83 1.31 15.73
CA SER A 76 -10.62 2.24 16.85
C SER A 76 -11.81 3.15 17.12
N PHE A 77 -12.66 3.39 16.12
CA PHE A 77 -13.71 4.41 16.16
C PHE A 77 -15.11 3.83 15.98
N LYS A 78 -15.32 2.55 16.37
CA LYS A 78 -16.61 1.85 16.33
C LYS A 78 -17.24 1.85 14.92
N GLY A 79 -16.43 1.73 13.87
CA GLY A 79 -16.94 1.76 12.49
C GLY A 79 -17.38 3.15 11.99
N ARG A 80 -17.07 4.23 12.70
CA ARG A 80 -17.33 5.59 12.20
C ARG A 80 -16.32 5.94 11.10
N LEU A 81 -16.74 5.75 9.85
CA LEU A 81 -15.92 6.06 8.68
C LEU A 81 -16.06 7.53 8.25
N MET A 82 -14.94 8.18 7.91
CA MET A 82 -14.92 9.55 7.36
C MET A 82 -13.70 9.75 6.46
N GLY A 83 -13.90 10.35 5.28
CA GLY A 83 -12.82 10.80 4.39
C GLY A 83 -11.86 9.69 3.93
N CYS A 84 -12.33 8.44 3.84
CA CYS A 84 -11.49 7.29 3.55
C CYS A 84 -11.87 6.53 2.27
N ASN A 85 -13.06 6.78 1.70
CA ASN A 85 -13.55 6.16 0.46
C ASN A 85 -14.69 6.99 -0.15
N LYS A 86 -15.24 6.53 -1.29
CA LYS A 86 -16.34 7.20 -2.02
C LYS A 86 -17.56 7.49 -1.16
N GLU A 87 -17.97 6.54 -0.33
CA GLU A 87 -19.14 6.64 0.56
C GLU A 87 -18.97 7.71 1.64
N THR A 88 -17.72 8.07 1.95
CA THR A 88 -17.35 9.04 2.99
C THR A 88 -16.75 10.32 2.42
N GLY A 89 -17.00 10.61 1.13
CA GLY A 89 -16.65 11.88 0.49
C GLY A 89 -15.26 11.94 -0.15
N LEU A 90 -14.55 10.80 -0.29
CA LEU A 90 -13.24 10.73 -0.97
C LEU A 90 -13.38 10.03 -2.32
N SER A 91 -12.96 10.67 -3.41
CA SER A 91 -12.97 10.05 -4.75
C SER A 91 -11.73 10.43 -5.53
N PHE A 92 -11.36 9.57 -6.48
CA PHE A 92 -10.20 9.75 -7.35
C PHE A 92 -10.62 9.74 -8.82
N PRO A 93 -9.88 10.41 -9.72
CA PRO A 93 -10.13 10.35 -11.16
C PRO A 93 -9.87 8.95 -11.73
N ASP A 94 -10.40 8.68 -12.92
CA ASP A 94 -10.06 7.47 -13.67
C ASP A 94 -8.57 7.48 -14.06
N ILE A 95 -7.81 6.52 -13.53
CA ILE A 95 -6.35 6.46 -13.71
C ILE A 95 -5.95 6.24 -15.17
N LEU A 96 -6.72 5.48 -15.95
CA LEU A 96 -6.43 5.23 -17.36
C LEU A 96 -6.57 6.53 -18.16
N LYS A 97 -7.63 7.30 -17.94
CA LYS A 97 -7.83 8.60 -18.58
C LYS A 97 -6.75 9.60 -18.20
N VAL A 98 -6.31 9.60 -16.94
CA VAL A 98 -5.20 10.45 -16.49
C VAL A 98 -3.89 10.05 -17.20
N ALA A 99 -3.58 8.76 -17.28
CA ALA A 99 -2.40 8.28 -17.98
C ALA A 99 -2.44 8.62 -19.49
N GLU A 100 -3.61 8.50 -20.12
CA GLU A 100 -3.84 8.90 -21.51
C GLU A 100 -3.57 10.39 -21.73
N ALA A 101 -3.99 11.26 -20.82
CA ALA A 101 -3.70 12.70 -20.87
C ALA A 101 -2.18 12.99 -20.86
N TYR A 102 -1.39 12.15 -20.19
CA TYR A 102 0.08 12.19 -20.21
C TYR A 102 0.69 11.34 -21.33
N LYS A 103 -0.10 10.86 -22.30
CA LYS A 103 0.37 10.03 -23.43
C LYS A 103 1.13 8.78 -22.99
N ILE A 104 0.77 8.22 -21.84
CA ILE A 104 1.35 6.98 -21.30
C ILE A 104 0.34 5.85 -21.50
N LYS A 105 0.80 4.71 -22.04
CA LYS A 105 -0.04 3.52 -22.17
C LYS A 105 -0.53 3.10 -20.79
N ALA A 106 -1.81 2.73 -20.68
CA ALA A 106 -2.40 2.25 -19.44
C ALA A 106 -3.22 0.97 -19.66
N ILE A 107 -3.21 0.09 -18.65
CA ILE A 107 -3.97 -1.16 -18.64
C ILE A 107 -4.63 -1.31 -17.28
N ARG A 108 -5.90 -1.72 -17.26
CA ARG A 108 -6.63 -2.11 -16.05
C ARG A 108 -6.69 -3.64 -15.92
N ILE A 109 -6.41 -4.13 -14.72
CA ILE A 109 -6.57 -5.52 -14.29
C ILE A 109 -7.61 -5.51 -13.17
N ASP A 110 -8.80 -5.98 -13.46
CA ASP A 110 -9.97 -5.97 -12.56
C ASP A 110 -10.44 -7.36 -12.13
N ASN A 111 -9.84 -8.42 -12.69
CA ASN A 111 -10.11 -9.80 -12.34
C ASN A 111 -8.86 -10.67 -12.56
N GLN A 112 -8.96 -11.95 -12.20
CA GLN A 112 -7.84 -12.89 -12.35
C GLN A 112 -7.70 -13.46 -13.77
N GLU A 113 -8.66 -13.22 -14.67
CA GLU A 113 -8.62 -13.74 -16.03
C GLU A 113 -7.42 -13.14 -16.78
N ASN A 114 -6.58 -14.03 -17.33
CA ASN A 114 -5.38 -13.67 -18.06
C ASN A 114 -4.39 -12.80 -17.26
N LEU A 115 -4.45 -12.80 -15.93
CA LEU A 115 -3.58 -11.99 -15.06
C LEU A 115 -2.09 -12.14 -15.42
N LYS A 116 -1.63 -13.39 -15.58
CA LYS A 116 -0.23 -13.68 -15.93
C LYS A 116 0.16 -13.10 -17.29
N GLN A 117 -0.76 -13.11 -18.26
CA GLN A 117 -0.52 -12.53 -19.58
C GLN A 117 -0.48 -11.01 -19.51
N LYS A 118 -1.45 -10.36 -18.86
CA LYS A 118 -1.49 -8.90 -18.68
C LYS A 118 -0.25 -8.39 -17.94
N LEU A 119 0.19 -9.08 -16.88
CA LEU A 119 1.42 -8.73 -16.16
C LEU A 119 2.68 -8.87 -17.04
N LYS A 120 2.76 -9.92 -17.88
CA LYS A 120 3.85 -10.07 -18.85
C LYS A 120 3.86 -8.92 -19.86
N GLU A 121 2.69 -8.50 -20.35
CA GLU A 121 2.56 -7.35 -21.24
C GLU A 121 3.09 -6.07 -20.58
N VAL A 122 2.67 -5.78 -19.35
CA VAL A 122 3.10 -4.57 -18.62
C VAL A 122 4.61 -4.56 -18.40
N VAL A 123 5.16 -5.68 -17.92
CA VAL A 123 6.61 -5.80 -17.63
C VAL A 123 7.45 -5.78 -18.91
N GLY A 124 6.92 -6.33 -20.01
CA GLY A 124 7.57 -6.44 -21.32
C GLY A 124 7.41 -5.21 -22.22
N HIS A 125 6.49 -4.30 -21.92
CA HIS A 125 6.29 -3.09 -22.72
C HIS A 125 7.57 -2.25 -22.82
N GLU A 126 7.81 -1.59 -23.94
CA GLU A 126 8.90 -0.62 -24.09
C GLU A 126 8.42 0.77 -23.68
N GLY A 127 9.20 1.51 -22.88
CA GLY A 127 8.80 2.83 -22.38
C GLY A 127 7.89 2.80 -21.13
N PRO A 128 7.28 3.94 -20.75
CA PRO A 128 6.43 4.04 -19.57
C PRO A 128 5.08 3.33 -19.75
N ILE A 129 4.57 2.72 -18.68
CA ILE A 129 3.23 2.14 -18.66
C ILE A 129 2.63 2.21 -17.25
N VAL A 130 1.33 2.51 -17.19
CA VAL A 130 0.52 2.44 -15.97
C VAL A 130 -0.29 1.15 -15.98
N CYS A 131 -0.22 0.39 -14.90
CA CYS A 131 -1.03 -0.79 -14.67
C CYS A 131 -1.86 -0.57 -13.41
N GLU A 132 -3.15 -0.32 -13.59
CA GLU A 132 -4.10 -0.25 -12.50
C GLU A 132 -4.57 -1.67 -12.16
N ILE A 133 -4.45 -2.05 -10.89
CA ILE A 133 -4.92 -3.33 -10.36
C ILE A 133 -6.03 -3.02 -9.38
N ILE A 134 -7.25 -3.47 -9.69
CA ILE A 134 -8.39 -3.34 -8.79
C ILE A 134 -8.24 -4.36 -7.66
N MET A 135 -8.34 -3.87 -6.44
CA MET A 135 -8.16 -4.63 -5.21
C MET A 135 -9.48 -4.66 -4.43
N ASP A 136 -9.65 -5.68 -3.59
CA ASP A 136 -10.76 -5.71 -2.64
C ASP A 136 -10.64 -4.52 -1.65
N PRO A 137 -11.64 -3.62 -1.58
CA PRO A 137 -11.65 -2.48 -0.65
C PRO A 137 -11.76 -2.87 0.83
N ASN A 138 -11.89 -4.17 1.12
CA ASN A 138 -11.95 -4.75 2.45
C ASN A 138 -10.80 -5.71 2.75
N GLN A 139 -9.79 -5.81 1.86
CA GLN A 139 -8.67 -6.73 2.04
C GLN A 139 -7.96 -6.49 3.38
N PRO A 140 -7.91 -7.47 4.31
CA PRO A 140 -7.26 -7.30 5.59
C PRO A 140 -5.73 -7.25 5.42
N GLN A 141 -5.08 -6.34 6.16
CA GLN A 141 -3.63 -6.30 6.27
C GLN A 141 -3.20 -7.16 7.47
N ILE A 142 -2.86 -8.42 7.21
CA ILE A 142 -2.51 -9.41 8.23
C ILE A 142 -1.26 -10.23 7.82
N PRO A 143 -0.45 -10.73 8.78
CA PRO A 143 -0.58 -10.53 10.22
C PRO A 143 -0.16 -9.12 10.66
N LYS A 144 -0.80 -8.58 11.71
CA LYS A 144 -0.56 -7.19 12.16
C LYS A 144 -0.57 -7.06 13.68
N VAL A 145 0.38 -6.30 14.20
CA VAL A 145 0.34 -5.80 15.58
C VAL A 145 -0.73 -4.71 15.65
N ILE A 146 -1.77 -4.97 16.43
CA ILE A 146 -2.88 -4.03 16.63
C ILE A 146 -3.04 -3.70 18.10
N SER A 147 -3.52 -2.49 18.39
CA SER A 147 -3.81 -2.10 19.76
C SER A 147 -5.11 -2.75 20.22
N ARG A 148 -5.06 -3.52 21.32
CA ARG A 148 -6.23 -4.17 21.89
C ARG A 148 -6.78 -3.36 23.04
N LYS A 149 -8.08 -3.07 23.01
CA LYS A 149 -8.82 -2.55 24.15
C LYS A 149 -9.00 -3.66 25.18
N ARG A 150 -8.49 -3.46 26.39
CA ARG A 150 -8.66 -4.36 27.53
C ARG A 150 -10.04 -4.13 28.19
N PRO A 151 -10.51 -5.06 29.04
CA PRO A 151 -11.74 -4.87 29.81
C PRO A 151 -11.75 -3.59 30.66
N ASP A 152 -10.58 -3.11 31.08
CA ASP A 152 -10.38 -1.84 31.79
C ASP A 152 -10.50 -0.58 30.89
N GLY A 153 -10.83 -0.76 29.61
CA GLY A 153 -10.96 0.31 28.63
C GLY A 153 -9.64 0.82 28.03
N LYS A 154 -8.48 0.40 28.56
CA LYS A 154 -7.17 0.86 28.08
C LYS A 154 -6.73 0.09 26.84
N PHE A 155 -6.11 0.82 25.92
CA PHE A 155 -5.48 0.25 24.74
C PHE A 155 -4.06 -0.21 25.07
N ARG A 156 -3.72 -1.45 24.70
CA ARG A 156 -2.34 -1.95 24.72
C ARG A 156 -1.99 -2.58 23.38
N SER A 157 -0.85 -2.16 22.83
CA SER A 157 -0.26 -2.82 21.68
C SER A 157 0.06 -4.27 22.01
N THR A 158 -0.28 -5.19 21.11
CA THR A 158 0.14 -6.58 21.24
C THR A 158 1.65 -6.69 20.96
N PRO A 159 2.34 -7.65 21.60
CA PRO A 159 3.74 -7.88 21.28
C PRO A 159 3.85 -8.55 19.90
N ILE A 160 5.03 -8.45 19.27
CA ILE A 160 5.24 -8.88 17.88
C ILE A 160 4.99 -10.38 17.68
N GLU A 161 5.22 -11.18 18.71
CA GLU A 161 4.95 -12.61 18.69
C GLU A 161 3.44 -12.95 18.69
N ASP A 162 2.55 -12.03 19.05
CA ASP A 162 1.09 -12.23 19.19
C ASP A 162 0.33 -11.23 18.30
N MET A 163 0.42 -11.42 16.98
CA MET A 163 -0.25 -10.60 15.96
C MET A 163 -1.67 -11.08 15.67
N TYR A 164 -2.51 -10.19 15.15
CA TYR A 164 -3.82 -10.52 14.61
C TYR A 164 -3.69 -11.12 13.19
N PRO A 165 -4.49 -12.13 12.79
CA PRO A 165 -5.55 -12.79 13.56
C PRO A 165 -4.98 -13.64 14.70
N TYR A 166 -5.61 -13.55 15.88
CA TYR A 166 -5.09 -14.21 17.06
C TYR A 166 -5.37 -15.71 17.01
N LEU A 167 -4.31 -16.50 17.18
CA LEU A 167 -4.41 -17.94 17.37
C LEU A 167 -5.05 -18.29 18.72
N ASN A 168 -5.60 -19.50 18.81
CA ASN A 168 -5.99 -20.07 20.09
C ASN A 168 -4.77 -20.10 21.03
N ARG A 169 -4.96 -19.88 22.33
CA ARG A 169 -3.86 -19.85 23.32
C ARG A 169 -3.11 -21.16 23.44
N LYS A 170 -3.72 -22.30 23.09
CA LYS A 170 -3.01 -23.60 23.02
C LYS A 170 -2.07 -23.62 21.82
N GLU A 171 -2.62 -23.44 20.62
CA GLU A 171 -1.86 -23.40 19.35
C GLU A 171 -0.76 -22.33 19.38
N PHE A 172 -1.06 -21.14 19.89
CA PHE A 172 -0.08 -20.08 20.10
C PHE A 172 1.12 -20.58 20.89
N LYS A 173 0.89 -21.24 22.04
CA LYS A 173 1.97 -21.73 22.91
C LYS A 173 2.77 -22.86 22.25
N GLU A 174 2.12 -23.74 21.50
CA GLU A 174 2.76 -24.83 20.77
C GLU A 174 3.70 -24.30 19.67
N ASN A 175 3.37 -23.16 19.06
CA ASN A 175 4.20 -22.51 18.04
C ASN A 175 5.28 -21.57 18.59
N MET A 176 5.35 -21.35 19.92
CA MET A 176 6.36 -20.48 20.51
C MET A 176 7.71 -21.19 20.63
N ILE A 177 8.72 -20.71 19.90
CA ILE A 177 10.10 -21.22 19.97
C ILE A 177 10.76 -20.87 21.32
N THR A 178 10.37 -19.74 21.92
CA THR A 178 10.89 -19.27 23.21
C THR A 178 9.77 -18.72 24.08
N ASN A 179 10.06 -18.49 25.36
CA ASN A 179 9.09 -17.83 26.24
C ASN A 179 8.76 -16.42 25.75
N ARG A 180 7.50 -16.02 25.95
CA ARG A 180 6.97 -14.69 25.56
C ARG A 180 7.86 -13.57 26.08
N TYR A 181 8.10 -12.55 25.23
CA TYR A 181 8.91 -11.41 25.61
C TYR A 181 8.24 -10.63 26.75
N LYS A 182 8.86 -10.66 27.94
CA LYS A 182 8.43 -9.86 29.08
C LYS A 182 9.10 -8.49 28.97
N LYS A 183 8.37 -7.50 28.45
CA LYS A 183 8.84 -6.10 28.43
C LYS A 183 9.28 -5.70 29.86
N ARG A 184 10.57 -5.44 30.06
CA ARG A 184 11.11 -4.93 31.35
C ARG A 184 10.27 -3.73 31.76
N ARG A 185 9.56 -3.81 32.90
CA ARG A 185 8.97 -2.62 33.53
C ARG A 185 10.13 -1.65 33.76
N LYS A 186 10.06 -0.43 33.21
CA LYS A 186 10.90 0.66 33.73
C LYS A 186 10.59 0.73 35.23
N LYS A 187 11.59 0.47 36.08
CA LYS A 187 11.57 0.95 37.45
C LYS A 187 11.49 2.47 37.32
N ASN A 188 10.35 3.04 37.64
CA ASN A 188 10.29 4.47 37.91
C ASN A 188 10.85 4.61 39.32
N ASP A 189 12.05 5.19 39.42
CA ASP A 189 12.45 5.97 40.59
C ASP A 189 11.78 7.34 40.47
#